data_AF-A0A959C761-F1
#
_entry.id   AF-A0A959C761-F1
#
_cell.length_a   1.000
_cell.length_b   1.000
_cell.length_c   1.000
_cell.angle_alpha   90.00
_cell.angle_beta   90.00
_cell.angle_gamma   90.00
#
_symmetry.space_group_name_H-M   'P 1'
#
loop_
_entity.id
_entity.type
_entity.pdbx_description
1 polymer ?
#
loop_
_entity_poly.entity_id
_entity_poly.type
_entity_poly.pdbx_seq_one_letter_code
_entity_poly.pdbx_strand_id
1 'polypeptide(L)'
;YQKQLKYTIWLSLLFMAMQSFAWWWLFSHNIGLGTSTTTGYLYLISFVHLAHVVAGLPFLILFYHAAKKRMVDPVTVLVYFSDPEKRLKLRLLTIYWHFLDALWIYLVLFFGINYLV
;
A
#
# COMPACT_ATOMS: atom_id res chain seq x y z
N TYR A 1 -13.94 -1.66 -12.28
CA TYR A 1 -13.81 -0.46 -11.42
C TYR A 1 -14.23 -0.69 -9.97
N GLN A 2 -15.52 -0.84 -9.61
CA GLN A 2 -15.90 -1.08 -8.20
C GLN A 2 -15.27 -2.34 -7.59
N LYS A 3 -15.20 -3.45 -8.34
CA LYS A 3 -14.48 -4.67 -7.92
C LYS A 3 -12.99 -4.44 -7.70
N GLN A 4 -12.31 -3.77 -8.66
CA GLN A 4 -10.87 -3.48 -8.57
C GLN A 4 -10.50 -2.59 -7.39
N LEU A 5 -11.33 -1.59 -7.08
CA LEU A 5 -11.12 -0.72 -5.92
C LEU A 5 -11.34 -1.47 -4.59
N LYS A 6 -12.31 -2.40 -4.57
CA LYS A 6 -12.52 -3.29 -3.43
C LYS A 6 -11.32 -4.22 -3.25
N TYR A 7 -10.78 -4.75 -4.35
CA TYR A 7 -9.56 -5.58 -4.33
C TYR A 7 -8.34 -4.80 -3.83
N THR A 8 -8.10 -3.56 -4.27
CA THR A 8 -6.96 -2.78 -3.77
C THR A 8 -7.06 -2.47 -2.28
N ILE A 9 -8.24 -2.13 -1.78
CA ILE A 9 -8.46 -1.92 -0.34
C ILE A 9 -8.24 -3.22 0.45
N TRP A 10 -8.75 -4.34 -0.06
CA TRP A 10 -8.58 -5.64 0.60
C TRP A 10 -7.12 -6.08 0.59
N LEU A 11 -6.43 -5.91 -0.55
CA LEU A 11 -5.01 -6.23 -0.71
C LEU A 11 -4.14 -5.36 0.19
N SER A 12 -4.45 -4.06 0.33
CA SER A 12 -3.73 -3.18 1.26
C SER A 12 -3.93 -3.58 2.72
N LEU A 13 -5.14 -4.04 3.09
CA LEU A 13 -5.42 -4.51 4.45
C LEU A 13 -4.67 -5.83 4.74
N LEU A 14 -4.69 -6.75 3.77
CA LEU A 14 -3.96 -8.00 3.83
C LEU A 14 -2.45 -7.74 3.96
N PHE A 15 -1.93 -6.80 3.17
CA PHE A 15 -0.54 -6.37 3.24
C PHE A 15 -0.16 -5.87 4.64
N MET A 16 -0.97 -4.97 5.22
CA MET A 16 -0.74 -4.46 6.58
C MET A 16 -0.75 -5.57 7.63
N ALA A 17 -1.65 -6.55 7.51
CA ALA A 17 -1.71 -7.71 8.41
C ALA A 17 -0.47 -8.60 8.28
N MET A 18 -0.07 -8.92 7.04
CA MET A 18 1.14 -9.71 6.77
C MET A 18 2.41 -9.00 7.25
N GLN A 19 2.50 -7.68 7.06
CA GLN A 19 3.63 -6.87 7.53
C GLN A 19 3.72 -6.86 9.07
N SER A 20 2.58 -6.74 9.75
CA SER A 20 2.53 -6.80 11.22
C SER A 20 2.93 -8.18 11.74
N PHE A 21 2.49 -9.25 11.07
CA PHE A 21 2.89 -10.61 11.38
C PHE A 21 4.39 -10.85 11.16
N ALA A 22 4.97 -10.29 10.09
CA ALA A 22 6.40 -10.37 9.82
C ALA A 22 7.24 -9.73 10.93
N TRP A 23 6.83 -8.56 11.45
CA TRP A 23 7.48 -7.98 12.62
C TRP A 23 7.35 -8.87 13.85
N TRP A 24 6.15 -9.38 14.14
CA TRP A 24 5.94 -10.27 15.28
C TRP A 24 6.82 -11.54 15.19
N TRP A 25 6.95 -12.11 13.99
CA TRP A 25 7.82 -13.25 13.72
C TRP A 25 9.29 -12.91 13.97
N LEU A 26 9.78 -11.77 13.46
CA LEU A 26 11.15 -11.31 13.68
C LEU A 26 11.46 -11.05 15.16
N PHE A 27 10.54 -10.39 15.88
CA PHE A 27 10.66 -10.19 17.33
C PHE A 27 10.69 -11.51 18.10
N SER A 28 9.86 -12.48 17.71
CA SER A 28 9.83 -13.81 18.35
C SER A 28 11.13 -14.59 18.15
N HIS A 29 11.88 -14.30 17.08
CA HIS A 29 13.21 -14.89 16.81
C HIS A 29 14.37 -14.10 17.43
N ASN A 30 14.10 -13.16 18.34
CA ASN A 30 15.09 -12.22 18.91
C ASN A 30 15.81 -11.35 17.87
N ILE A 31 15.27 -11.22 16.65
CA ILE A 31 15.79 -10.37 15.58
C ILE A 31 15.17 -8.98 15.75
N GLY A 32 15.69 -8.22 16.72
CA GLY A 32 15.26 -6.86 17.03
C GLY A 32 16.03 -5.78 16.27
N LEU A 33 15.66 -4.51 16.48
CA LEU A 33 16.31 -3.34 15.87
C LEU A 33 17.84 -3.26 16.07
N GLY A 34 18.40 -3.97 17.05
CA GLY A 34 19.81 -3.92 17.42
C GLY A 34 20.65 -5.15 17.08
N THR A 35 20.09 -6.20 16.46
CA THR A 35 20.87 -7.43 16.18
C THR A 35 21.91 -7.26 15.08
N SER A 36 21.63 -6.42 14.07
CA SER A 36 22.58 -6.10 13.01
C SER A 36 22.18 -4.79 12.32
N THR A 37 23.14 -4.17 11.61
CA THR A 37 22.87 -2.98 10.79
C THR A 37 21.82 -3.27 9.71
N THR A 38 21.89 -4.44 9.05
CA THR A 38 20.91 -4.89 8.05
C THR A 38 19.50 -5.01 8.62
N THR A 39 19.36 -5.59 9.82
CA THR A 39 18.06 -5.70 10.51
C THR A 39 17.49 -4.32 10.82
N GLY A 40 18.32 -3.38 11.29
CA GLY A 40 17.91 -2.00 11.54
C GLY A 40 17.35 -1.31 10.29
N TYR A 41 18.01 -1.46 9.13
CA TYR A 41 17.50 -0.93 7.85
C TYR A 41 16.20 -1.59 7.44
N LEU A 42 16.06 -2.91 7.61
CA LEU A 42 14.82 -3.63 7.28
C LEU A 42 13.63 -3.09 8.10
N TYR A 43 13.78 -2.93 9.42
CA TYR A 43 12.72 -2.36 10.26
C TYR A 43 12.43 -0.90 9.91
N LEU A 44 13.45 -0.07 9.69
CA LEU A 44 13.26 1.35 9.34
C LEU A 44 12.49 1.49 8.01
N ILE A 45 12.94 0.81 6.97
CA ILE A 45 12.34 0.90 5.63
C ILE A 45 10.93 0.29 5.64
N SER A 46 10.73 -0.85 6.31
CA SER A 46 9.41 -1.46 6.45
C SER A 46 8.42 -0.58 7.22
N PHE A 47 8.88 0.10 8.26
CA PHE A 47 8.05 1.03 9.03
C PHE A 47 7.65 2.24 8.20
N VAL A 48 8.62 2.86 7.50
CA VAL A 48 8.35 3.98 6.59
C VAL A 48 7.39 3.56 5.49
N HIS A 49 7.58 2.38 4.90
CA HIS A 49 6.69 1.86 3.88
C HIS A 49 5.25 1.65 4.40
N LEU A 50 5.08 1.04 5.57
CA LEU A 50 3.77 0.88 6.19
C LEU A 50 3.12 2.25 6.50
N ALA A 51 3.90 3.23 6.96
CA ALA A 51 3.42 4.58 7.17
C ALA A 51 2.93 5.24 5.86
N HIS A 52 3.59 5.00 4.72
CA HIS A 52 3.13 5.48 3.41
C HIS A 52 1.80 4.84 3.00
N VAL A 53 1.66 3.52 3.18
CA VAL A 53 0.40 2.81 2.90
C VAL A 53 -0.74 3.34 3.77
N VAL A 54 -0.48 3.54 5.07
CA VAL A 54 -1.45 4.12 6.02
C VAL A 54 -1.80 5.56 5.65
N ALA A 55 -0.86 6.38 5.19
CA ALA A 55 -1.12 7.74 4.74
C ALA A 55 -1.92 7.79 3.42
N GLY A 56 -1.73 6.81 2.53
CA GLY A 56 -2.47 6.69 1.26
C GLY A 56 -3.90 6.14 1.43
N LEU A 57 -4.16 5.37 2.49
CA LEU A 57 -5.46 4.71 2.73
C LEU A 57 -6.63 5.70 2.93
N PRO A 58 -6.52 6.78 3.74
CA PRO A 58 -7.56 7.80 3.88
C PRO A 58 -7.90 8.47 2.55
N PHE A 59 -6.90 8.69 1.69
CA PHE A 59 -7.12 9.31 0.38
C PHE A 59 -7.97 8.40 -0.53
N LEU A 60 -7.69 7.09 -0.51
CA LEU A 60 -8.52 6.06 -1.16
C LEU A 60 -9.94 5.98 -0.59
N ILE A 61 -10.10 6.03 0.73
CA ILE A 61 -11.40 5.93 1.41
C ILE A 61 -12.25 7.19 1.17
N LEU A 62 -11.68 8.38 1.29
CA LEU A 62 -12.36 9.65 0.98
C LEU A 62 -12.81 9.66 -0.49
N PHE A 63 -11.96 9.17 -1.38
CA PHE A 63 -12.30 8.99 -2.78
C PHE A 63 -13.48 8.03 -2.97
N TYR A 64 -13.44 6.87 -2.31
CA TYR A 64 -14.51 5.88 -2.35
C TYR A 64 -15.83 6.42 -1.79
N HIS A 65 -15.79 7.16 -0.68
CA HIS A 65 -16.96 7.79 -0.08
C HIS A 65 -17.55 8.89 -0.97
N ALA A 66 -16.71 9.74 -1.57
CA ALA A 66 -17.14 10.75 -2.52
C ALA A 66 -17.77 10.13 -3.78
N ALA A 67 -17.21 9.01 -4.27
CA ALA A 67 -17.78 8.23 -5.36
C ALA A 67 -19.13 7.60 -4.97
N LYS A 68 -19.21 6.97 -3.79
CA LYS A 68 -20.42 6.28 -3.30
C LYS A 68 -21.59 7.25 -3.03
N LYS A 69 -21.32 8.46 -2.52
CA LYS A 69 -22.35 9.46 -2.20
C LYS A 69 -22.95 10.13 -3.46
N ARG A 70 -22.30 10.03 -4.63
CA ARG A 70 -22.75 10.63 -5.90
C ARG A 70 -23.13 9.62 -7.00
N MET A 71 -23.13 8.31 -6.71
CA MET A 71 -23.41 7.23 -7.68
C MET A 71 -24.51 6.30 -7.15
N VAL A 72 -25.77 6.62 -7.44
CA VAL A 72 -26.90 5.67 -7.28
C VAL A 72 -27.12 4.86 -8.57
N ASP A 73 -26.61 5.31 -9.72
CA ASP A 73 -26.79 4.65 -11.01
C ASP A 73 -25.48 4.15 -11.68
N PRO A 74 -25.50 2.98 -12.37
CA PRO A 74 -24.32 2.29 -12.91
C PRO A 74 -23.62 2.98 -14.10
N VAL A 75 -24.06 4.17 -14.52
CA VAL A 75 -23.59 4.92 -15.71
C VAL A 75 -22.53 5.98 -15.38
N THR A 76 -22.32 6.34 -14.10
CA THR A 76 -21.43 7.45 -13.70
C THR A 76 -19.94 7.10 -13.68
N VAL A 77 -19.56 5.86 -14.04
CA VAL A 77 -18.16 5.49 -14.31
C VAL A 77 -17.57 6.41 -15.40
N LEU A 78 -18.38 6.90 -16.34
CA LEU A 78 -18.00 7.90 -17.35
C LEU A 78 -18.14 9.37 -16.91
N VAL A 79 -18.89 9.73 -15.87
CA VAL A 79 -19.06 11.18 -15.53
C VAL A 79 -17.94 11.70 -14.63
N TYR A 80 -17.18 10.81 -13.98
CA TYR A 80 -15.84 11.13 -13.49
C TYR A 80 -14.84 11.41 -14.64
N PHE A 81 -15.24 11.13 -15.89
CA PHE A 81 -14.47 11.46 -17.08
C PHE A 81 -14.75 12.87 -17.59
N SER A 82 -15.64 13.65 -16.96
CA SER A 82 -15.99 15.02 -17.34
C SER A 82 -15.15 16.10 -16.64
N ASP A 83 -14.45 15.78 -15.52
CA ASP A 83 -13.49 16.68 -14.86
C ASP A 83 -12.05 16.18 -15.09
N PRO A 84 -11.23 16.81 -15.95
CA PRO A 84 -9.87 16.37 -16.24
C PRO A 84 -8.97 16.33 -15.00
N GLU A 85 -9.19 17.22 -14.03
CA GLU A 85 -8.39 17.32 -12.79
C GLU A 85 -8.56 16.10 -11.87
N LYS A 86 -9.76 15.55 -11.84
CA LYS A 86 -10.15 14.44 -10.98
C LYS A 86 -9.61 13.11 -11.47
N ARG A 87 -9.61 12.89 -12.78
CA ARG A 87 -8.89 11.76 -13.43
C ARG A 87 -7.39 11.83 -13.20
N LEU A 88 -6.82 13.03 -13.27
CA LEU A 88 -5.39 13.22 -13.06
C LEU A 88 -5.00 12.79 -11.64
N LYS A 89 -5.74 13.22 -10.61
CA LYS A 89 -5.53 12.80 -9.22
C LYS A 89 -5.60 11.28 -9.03
N LEU A 90 -6.55 10.60 -9.67
CA LEU A 90 -6.60 9.13 -9.65
C LEU A 90 -5.39 8.49 -10.33
N ARG A 91 -5.00 8.98 -11.51
CA ARG A 91 -3.87 8.42 -12.25
C ARG A 91 -2.58 8.58 -11.45
N LEU A 92 -2.35 9.75 -10.84
CA LEU A 92 -1.22 9.96 -9.93
C LEU A 92 -1.28 9.01 -8.74
N LEU A 93 -2.45 8.81 -8.13
CA LEU A 93 -2.59 7.91 -6.98
C LEU A 93 -2.33 6.44 -7.37
N THR A 94 -2.81 5.98 -8.53
CA THR A 94 -2.53 4.63 -9.03
C THR A 94 -1.05 4.44 -9.33
N ILE A 95 -0.41 5.41 -9.97
CA ILE A 95 1.04 5.36 -10.23
C ILE A 95 1.82 5.35 -8.91
N TYR A 96 1.43 6.19 -7.94
CA TYR A 96 2.02 6.22 -6.60
C TYR A 96 1.92 4.86 -5.91
N TRP A 97 0.73 4.24 -5.95
CA TRP A 97 0.52 2.92 -5.34
C TRP A 97 1.34 1.81 -6.01
N HIS A 98 1.37 1.77 -7.35
CA HIS A 98 2.17 0.77 -8.07
C HIS A 98 3.66 0.97 -7.91
N PHE A 99 4.14 2.22 -7.86
CA PHE A 99 5.54 2.52 -7.57
C PHE A 99 5.94 2.03 -6.18
N LEU A 100 5.10 2.30 -5.19
CA LEU A 100 5.33 1.88 -3.80
C LEU A 100 5.35 0.35 -3.65
N ASP A 101 4.44 -0.35 -4.33
CA ASP A 101 4.35 -1.82 -4.33
C ASP A 101 5.56 -2.47 -5.03
N ALA A 102 5.95 -1.97 -6.22
CA ALA A 102 7.11 -2.47 -6.95
C ALA A 102 8.42 -2.26 -6.18
N LEU A 103 8.58 -1.08 -5.56
CA LEU A 103 9.74 -0.77 -4.70
C LEU A 103 9.78 -1.72 -3.50
N TRP A 104 8.63 -2.06 -2.92
CA TRP A 104 8.55 -2.97 -1.79
C TRP A 104 8.94 -4.40 -2.16
N ILE A 105 8.41 -4.92 -3.26
CA ILE A 105 8.78 -6.25 -3.77
C ILE A 105 10.30 -6.34 -4.01
N TYR A 106 10.89 -5.30 -4.59
CA TYR A 106 12.34 -5.22 -4.80
C TYR A 106 13.12 -5.29 -3.48
N LEU A 107 12.72 -4.52 -2.46
CA LEU A 107 13.38 -4.52 -1.15
C LEU A 107 13.26 -5.87 -0.44
N VAL A 108 12.08 -6.48 -0.45
CA VAL A 108 11.86 -7.80 0.17
C VAL A 108 12.72 -8.86 -0.51
N LEU A 109 12.81 -8.84 -1.84
CA LEU A 109 13.72 -9.73 -2.57
C LEU A 109 15.18 -9.45 -2.24
N PHE A 110 15.60 -8.19 -2.20
CA PHE A 110 16.97 -7.80 -1.88
C PHE A 110 17.39 -8.27 -0.48
N PHE A 111 16.57 -8.00 0.55
CA PHE A 111 16.85 -8.45 1.91
C PHE A 111 16.74 -9.96 2.06
N GLY A 112 15.79 -10.60 1.38
CA GLY A 112 15.62 -12.06 1.39
C GLY A 112 16.81 -12.78 0.77
N ILE A 113 17.31 -12.30 -0.38
CA ILE A 113 18.52 -12.85 -1.02
C ILE A 113 19.75 -12.58 -0.15
N ASN A 114 19.91 -11.37 0.40
CA ASN A 114 21.04 -11.05 1.28
C ASN A 114 21.07 -11.88 2.56
N TYR A 115 19.92 -12.39 3.02
CA TYR A 115 19.87 -13.33 4.14
C TYR A 115 20.29 -14.76 3.75
N LEU A 116 20.08 -15.16 2.49
CA LEU A 116 20.35 -16.52 2.00
C LEU A 116 21.79 -16.73 1.51
N VAL A 117 22.47 -15.66 1.11
CA VAL A 117 23.86 -15.65 0.61
C VAL A 117 24.81 -15.22 1.71
#